data_AF-A0A357M4Q8-F1
#
_entry.id   AF-A0A357M4Q8-F1
#
_cell.length_a   1.000
_cell.length_b   1.000
_cell.length_c   1.000
_cell.angle_alpha   90.00
_cell.angle_beta   90.00
_cell.angle_gamma   90.00
#
_symmetry.space_group_name_H-M   'P 1'
#
loop_
_entity.id
_entity.type
_entity.pdbx_description
1 polymer ?
#
loop_
_entity_poly.entity_id
_entity_poly.type
_entity_poly.pdbx_seq_one_letter_code
_entity_poly.pdbx_strand_id
1 'polypeptide(L)'
;MGKLFEMEKLTGATGDFIVEYAAEDVVLVRLLDTTHLYLVYSNTGEITNLYEKLITSEDRKEWDRVNDGRDPYVLTRMLVLKSRKGNVMTFIYTPILEEKAKTVTFTLQTK
;
A
#
# COMPACT_ATOMS: atom_id res chain seq x y z
N MET A 1 -5.20 23.78 8.14
CA MET A 1 -5.15 22.92 9.34
C MET A 1 -5.02 21.49 8.87
N GLY A 2 -3.90 20.82 9.15
CA GLY A 2 -3.73 19.40 8.82
C GLY A 2 -4.55 18.53 9.77
N LYS A 3 -5.30 17.56 9.23
CA LYS A 3 -5.91 16.50 10.05
C LYS A 3 -4.77 15.62 10.58
N LEU A 4 -4.77 15.35 11.88
CA LEU A 4 -3.89 14.34 12.46
C LEU A 4 -4.32 12.96 11.94
N PHE A 5 -3.49 12.32 11.12
CA PHE A 5 -3.74 10.97 10.65
C PHE A 5 -3.19 9.98 11.67
N GLU A 6 -4.09 9.45 12.51
CA GLU A 6 -3.75 8.42 13.49
C GLU A 6 -3.89 7.03 12.84
N MET A 7 -2.84 6.59 12.15
CA MET A 7 -2.80 5.29 11.48
C MET A 7 -3.11 4.14 12.43
N GLU A 8 -2.61 4.19 13.66
CA GLU A 8 -2.86 3.18 14.70
C GLU A 8 -4.35 2.94 14.96
N LYS A 9 -5.15 4.02 15.10
CA LYS A 9 -6.59 3.90 15.32
C LYS A 9 -7.32 3.28 14.13
N LEU A 10 -6.72 3.34 12.94
CA LEU A 10 -7.38 3.01 11.68
C LEU A 10 -6.96 1.65 11.13
N THR A 11 -5.72 1.23 11.37
CA THR A 11 -5.18 -0.05 10.89
C THR A 11 -4.96 -1.05 12.03
N GLY A 12 -5.03 -0.60 13.28
CA GLY A 12 -4.63 -1.40 14.45
C GLY A 12 -3.12 -1.64 14.54
N ALA A 13 -2.34 -1.12 13.59
CA ALA A 13 -0.90 -1.28 13.56
C ALA A 13 -0.22 -0.10 14.26
N THR A 14 0.59 -0.43 15.26
CA THR A 14 1.53 0.49 15.91
C THR A 14 2.86 0.41 15.18
N GLY A 15 3.49 1.56 14.89
CA GLY A 15 4.78 1.57 14.19
C GLY A 15 5.03 2.79 13.32
N ASP A 16 6.25 2.87 12.80
CA ASP A 16 6.65 3.92 11.87
C ASP A 16 5.98 3.73 10.51
N PHE A 17 5.68 4.83 9.85
CA PHE A 17 5.14 4.83 8.49
C PHE A 17 5.83 5.88 7.64
N ILE A 18 5.74 5.68 6.32
CA ILE A 18 6.15 6.67 5.33
C ILE A 18 4.98 6.99 4.40
N VAL A 19 4.96 8.22 3.90
CA VAL A 19 4.05 8.64 2.84
C VAL A 19 4.75 8.42 1.50
N GLU A 20 4.25 7.48 0.70
CA GLU A 20 4.84 7.15 -0.61
C GLU A 20 4.31 8.04 -1.73
N TYR A 21 3.10 8.57 -1.56
CA TYR A 21 2.43 9.41 -2.53
C TYR A 21 1.39 10.27 -1.83
N ALA A 22 1.28 11.54 -2.23
CA ALA A 22 0.24 12.43 -1.74
C ALA A 22 -0.30 13.28 -2.91
N ALA A 23 -1.62 13.33 -3.00
CA ALA A 23 -2.37 14.21 -3.87
C ALA A 23 -3.51 14.85 -3.07
N GLU A 24 -4.23 15.78 -3.68
CA GLU A 24 -5.34 16.49 -3.01
C GLU A 24 -6.42 15.52 -2.50
N ASP A 25 -6.69 14.44 -3.23
CA ASP A 25 -7.78 13.51 -2.96
C ASP A 25 -7.36 12.24 -2.21
N VAL A 26 -6.09 11.82 -2.32
CA VAL A 26 -5.58 10.60 -1.68
C VAL A 26 -4.14 10.70 -1.20
N VAL A 27 -3.83 9.90 -0.17
CA VAL A 27 -2.49 9.65 0.34
C VAL A 27 -2.22 8.15 0.34
N LEU A 28 -1.03 7.74 -0.09
CA LEU A 28 -0.53 6.38 0.09
C LEU A 28 0.42 6.33 1.28
N VAL A 29 0.14 5.43 2.21
CA VAL A 29 0.89 5.26 3.46
C VAL A 29 1.40 3.83 3.55
N ARG A 30 2.71 3.65 3.71
CA ARG A 30 3.34 2.35 3.97
C ARG A 30 3.72 2.26 5.44
N LEU A 31 3.37 1.15 6.07
CA LEU A 31 3.90 0.80 7.39
C LEU A 31 5.29 0.18 7.22
N LEU A 32 6.27 0.59 8.04
CA LEU A 32 7.64 0.10 7.90
C LEU A 32 7.85 -1.28 8.54
N ASP A 33 7.01 -1.65 9.51
CA ASP A 33 7.09 -2.94 10.20
C ASP A 33 6.35 -4.06 9.46
N THR A 34 5.68 -3.76 8.35
CA THR A 34 4.94 -4.74 7.53
C THR A 34 5.13 -4.47 6.04
N THR A 35 4.60 -5.36 5.20
CA THR A 35 4.59 -5.20 3.74
C THR A 35 3.38 -4.38 3.24
N HIS A 36 2.57 -3.86 4.15
CA HIS A 36 1.27 -3.28 3.82
C HIS A 36 1.38 -1.86 3.28
N LEU A 37 0.60 -1.61 2.22
CA LEU A 37 0.37 -0.30 1.64
C LEU A 37 -1.11 0.06 1.80
N TYR A 38 -1.36 1.24 2.35
CA TYR A 38 -2.71 1.76 2.56
C TYR A 38 -2.96 2.95 1.65
N LEU A 39 -4.18 3.03 1.13
CA LEU A 39 -4.72 4.22 0.51
C LEU A 39 -5.64 4.92 1.50
N VAL A 40 -5.49 6.23 1.61
CA VAL A 40 -6.29 7.08 2.49
C VAL A 40 -6.96 8.16 1.65
N TYR A 41 -8.29 8.22 1.66
CA TYR A 41 -9.03 9.31 1.01
C TYR A 41 -8.92 10.57 1.87
N SER A 42 -8.36 11.65 1.33
CA SER A 42 -8.02 12.86 2.07
C SER A 42 -9.25 13.58 2.65
N ASN A 43 -10.38 13.51 1.94
CA ASN A 43 -11.62 14.19 2.33
C ASN A 43 -12.35 13.44 3.46
N THR A 44 -12.55 12.13 3.31
CA THR A 44 -13.31 11.30 4.25
C THR A 44 -12.45 10.72 5.37
N GLY A 45 -11.15 10.55 5.12
CA GLY A 45 -10.26 9.77 5.96
C GLY A 45 -10.45 8.26 5.83
N GLU A 46 -11.26 7.80 4.87
CA GLU A 46 -11.49 6.37 4.65
C GLU A 46 -10.21 5.69 4.16
N ILE A 47 -9.97 4.47 4.64
CA ILE A 47 -8.75 3.71 4.36
C ILE A 47 -9.06 2.42 3.63
N THR A 48 -8.22 2.08 2.66
CA THR A 48 -8.21 0.80 1.97
C THR A 48 -6.84 0.15 2.11
N ASN A 49 -6.79 -1.07 2.64
CA ASN A 49 -5.58 -1.89 2.60
C ASN A 49 -5.36 -2.39 1.16
N LEU A 50 -4.46 -1.73 0.41
CA LEU A 50 -4.18 -2.08 -0.98
C LEU A 50 -3.42 -3.41 -1.09
N TYR A 51 -2.63 -3.77 -0.08
CA TYR A 51 -1.98 -5.09 -0.02
C TYR A 51 -3.02 -6.22 -0.06
N GLU A 52 -4.02 -6.16 0.82
CA GLU A 52 -5.12 -7.14 0.83
C GLU A 52 -6.03 -7.06 -0.39
N LYS A 53 -6.20 -5.86 -0.96
CA LYS A 53 -7.11 -5.65 -2.08
C LYS A 53 -6.55 -6.09 -3.42
N LEU A 54 -5.24 -5.88 -3.65
CA LEU A 54 -4.62 -6.00 -4.98
C LEU A 54 -3.69 -7.20 -5.13
N ILE A 55 -3.07 -7.68 -4.04
CA ILE A 55 -2.20 -8.87 -4.10
C ILE A 55 -3.08 -10.12 -3.91
N THR A 56 -2.85 -11.18 -4.68
CA THR A 56 -3.67 -12.41 -4.54
C THR A 56 -3.40 -13.09 -3.20
N SER A 57 -4.37 -13.86 -2.69
CA SER A 57 -4.16 -14.61 -1.44
C SER A 57 -3.00 -15.60 -1.52
N GLU A 58 -2.71 -16.14 -2.71
CA GLU A 58 -1.57 -17.04 -2.93
C GLU A 58 -0.25 -16.29 -2.78
N ASP A 59 -0.09 -15.17 -3.48
CA ASP A 59 1.12 -14.35 -3.38
C ASP A 59 1.31 -13.83 -1.94
N ARG A 60 0.23 -13.40 -1.27
CA ARG A 60 0.28 -12.88 0.12
C ARG A 60 0.81 -13.90 1.14
N LYS A 61 0.50 -15.20 0.99
CA LYS A 61 1.04 -16.23 1.91
C LYS A 61 2.56 -16.21 1.97
N GLU A 62 3.22 -15.83 0.88
CA GLU A 62 4.67 -15.71 0.82
C GLU A 62 5.13 -14.48 1.60
N TRP A 63 4.49 -13.33 1.33
CA TRP A 63 4.77 -12.05 1.99
C TRP A 63 4.53 -12.09 3.50
N ASP A 64 3.47 -12.76 3.95
CA ASP A 64 3.12 -12.90 5.37
C ASP A 64 4.19 -13.69 6.16
N ARG A 65 5.03 -14.49 5.48
CA ARG A 65 6.13 -15.25 6.11
C ARG A 65 7.40 -14.43 6.29
N VAL A 66 7.70 -13.53 5.35
CA VAL A 66 8.89 -12.66 5.39
C VAL A 66 8.61 -11.29 5.99
N ASN A 67 7.35 -10.99 6.35
CA ASN A 67 6.74 -9.75 6.84
C ASN A 67 7.61 -8.77 7.67
N ASP A 68 8.69 -8.29 7.08
CA ASP A 68 9.57 -7.25 7.57
C ASP A 68 9.70 -6.21 6.46
N GLY A 69 9.05 -5.08 6.67
CA GLY A 69 9.05 -3.99 5.70
C GLY A 69 10.40 -3.29 5.53
N ARG A 70 11.40 -3.63 6.35
CA ARG A 70 12.74 -3.05 6.31
C ARG A 70 13.76 -3.91 5.58
N ASP A 71 13.45 -5.16 5.25
CA ASP A 71 14.35 -6.04 4.50
C ASP A 71 14.53 -5.51 3.05
N PRO A 72 15.77 -5.21 2.59
CA PRO A 72 16.02 -4.72 1.24
C PRO A 72 15.49 -5.61 0.12
N TYR A 73 15.55 -6.93 0.30
CA TYR A 73 15.02 -7.89 -0.68
C TYR A 73 13.49 -7.79 -0.77
N VAL A 74 12.82 -7.67 0.37
CA VAL A 74 11.35 -7.51 0.47
C VAL A 74 10.94 -6.17 -0.15
N LEU A 75 11.63 -5.07 0.21
CA LEU A 75 11.36 -3.71 -0.26
C LEU A 75 11.30 -3.59 -1.80
N THR A 76 12.28 -4.18 -2.50
CA THR A 76 12.35 -4.09 -3.99
C THR A 76 11.20 -4.79 -4.70
N ARG A 77 10.45 -5.63 -3.98
CA ARG A 77 9.40 -6.48 -4.53
C ARG A 77 8.00 -6.00 -4.15
N MET A 78 7.89 -5.08 -3.19
CA MET A 78 6.61 -4.66 -2.62
C MET A 78 5.68 -4.02 -3.65
N LEU A 79 4.40 -3.99 -3.30
CA LEU A 79 3.40 -3.23 -4.03
C LEU A 79 3.73 -1.74 -4.01
N VAL A 80 4.09 -1.17 -5.17
CA VAL A 80 4.46 0.24 -5.32
C VAL A 80 3.67 0.91 -6.44
N LEU A 81 3.35 2.20 -6.26
CA LEU A 81 2.66 2.98 -7.28
C LEU A 81 3.61 3.25 -8.45
N LYS A 82 3.19 2.85 -9.67
CA LYS A 82 3.95 3.11 -10.89
C LYS A 82 3.46 4.35 -11.63
N SER A 83 2.15 4.55 -11.69
CA SER A 83 1.56 5.71 -12.34
C SER A 83 0.13 5.94 -11.89
N ARG A 84 -0.35 7.18 -12.05
CA ARG A 84 -1.75 7.54 -11.92
C ARG A 84 -2.22 8.24 -13.20
N LYS A 85 -3.41 7.87 -13.69
CA LYS A 85 -4.09 8.51 -14.81
C LYS A 85 -5.55 8.77 -14.41
N GLY A 86 -5.86 10.02 -14.07
CA GLY A 86 -7.17 10.38 -13.52
C GLY A 86 -7.46 9.61 -12.22
N ASN A 87 -8.51 8.81 -12.23
CA ASN A 87 -8.93 7.95 -11.11
C ASN A 87 -8.31 6.55 -11.14
N VAL A 88 -7.50 6.19 -12.13
CA VAL A 88 -6.85 4.86 -12.20
C VAL A 88 -5.42 4.95 -11.71
N MET A 89 -5.09 4.16 -10.69
CA MET A 89 -3.75 3.98 -10.15
C MET A 89 -3.21 2.61 -10.58
N THR A 90 -2.03 2.61 -11.19
CA THR A 90 -1.34 1.39 -11.62
C THR A 90 -0.22 1.09 -10.64
N PHE A 91 -0.22 -0.11 -10.10
CA PHE A 91 0.80 -0.61 -9.17
C PHE A 91 1.55 -1.77 -9.80
N ILE A 92 2.75 -2.00 -9.29
CA ILE A 92 3.55 -3.19 -9.57
C ILE A 92 3.95 -3.84 -8.25
N TYR A 93 4.05 -5.17 -8.23
CA TYR A 93 4.72 -5.94 -7.19
C TYR A 93 5.35 -7.18 -7.83
N THR A 94 6.30 -7.80 -7.15
CA THR A 94 6.91 -9.05 -7.60
C THR A 94 6.73 -10.08 -6.49
N PRO A 95 6.02 -11.20 -6.70
CA PRO A 95 5.93 -12.26 -5.68
C PRO A 95 7.32 -12.68 -5.21
N ILE A 96 7.42 -13.19 -3.98
CA ILE A 96 8.74 -13.44 -3.37
C ILE A 96 9.45 -14.57 -4.10
N LEU A 97 8.73 -15.62 -4.48
CA LEU A 97 9.29 -16.79 -5.15
C LEU A 97 9.32 -16.69 -6.67
N GLU A 98 8.73 -15.64 -7.24
CA GLU A 98 8.73 -15.38 -8.68
C GLU A 98 9.74 -14.29 -9.05
N GLU A 99 10.27 -14.33 -10.28
CA GLU A 99 11.14 -13.26 -10.78
C GLU A 99 10.37 -12.18 -11.56
N LYS A 100 9.10 -12.45 -11.87
CA LYS A 100 8.31 -11.59 -12.77
C LYS A 100 7.42 -10.64 -11.99
N ALA A 101 7.57 -9.35 -12.25
CA ALA A 101 6.66 -8.34 -11.73
C ALA A 101 5.24 -8.52 -12.29
N LYS A 102 4.25 -8.40 -11.41
CA LYS A 102 2.81 -8.37 -11.68
C LYS A 102 2.35 -6.90 -11.65
N THR A 103 1.52 -6.54 -12.62
CA THR A 103 0.90 -5.21 -12.70
C THR A 103 -0.56 -5.32 -12.29
N VAL A 104 -1.00 -4.46 -11.39
CA VAL A 104 -2.38 -4.41 -10.88
C VAL A 104 -2.89 -2.98 -10.89
N THR A 105 -4.21 -2.81 -10.99
CA THR A 105 -4.84 -1.50 -11.03
C THR A 105 -5.84 -1.34 -9.90
N PHE A 106 -5.95 -0.10 -9.40
CA PHE A 106 -6.98 0.33 -8.48
C PHE A 106 -7.67 1.55 -9.04
N THR A 107 -8.99 1.53 -9.07
CA THR A 107 -9.80 2.68 -9.48
C THR A 107 -10.28 3.40 -8.22
N LEU A 108 -9.85 4.65 -8.05
CA LEU A 108 -10.36 5.54 -7.02
C LEU A 108 -11.86 5.68 -7.19
N GLN A 109 -12.57 5.48 -6.08
CA GLN A 109 -13.99 5.78 -6.03
C GLN A 109 -14.15 7.28 -5.80
N THR A 110 -15.12 7.89 -6.48
CA THR A 110 -15.58 9.22 -6.12
C THR A 110 -16.19 9.13 -4.72
N LYS A 111 -15.48 9.65 -3.73
CA LYS A 111 -15.93 9.73 -2.34
C LYS A 111 -15.90 11.17 -1.89
#